data_AF-A0A023BRJ1-F1
#
_entry.id   AF-A0A023BRJ1-F1
#
_cell.length_a   1.000
_cell.length_b   1.000
_cell.length_c   1.000
_cell.angle_alpha   90.00
_cell.angle_beta   90.00
_cell.angle_gamma   90.00
#
_symmetry.space_group_name_H-M   'P 1'
#
loop_
_entity.id
_entity.type
_entity.pdbx_description
1 polymer ?
#
loop_
_entity_poly.entity_id
_entity_poly.type
_entity_poly.pdbx_seq_one_letter_code
_entity_poly.pdbx_strand_id
1 'polypeptide(L)'
;MNRFKSILIVILILFSVKISAQKIPDGLYFVSGNEINQITVLNRRDGSIKATFDTYRGTSEMAFSLLKSVPDSYESVDTKESYILTKKNNLLTLLILGDMNLVVKKEVMAISKKELKAAKKQLGIKSELSKELGSLWGKKKKKEEEKGPLEYFVKDATSDFHQKNVGKIVFFSKEPTVGKEDISTIKTDFKIGDEIWGVAYFPAKIKDSYYLRRLSNRFQDNFGRNHYWITIGMDKMEKDLLPKENEVVNQCTVKRLKKADLEKNYAVFQIVPSSIANMKIDKDGASFLLGRMGERLDPYKHGLRISLTDGKMDQEDELYFGTITYDTTEGTEDLIMMAKEIEEGALKGKRAPTAVKHNADLEAEMMQQIELWANTKDWPGVKFHKVIITLDWQILRDDYGNITGNYVEGDVLYSDDEGCGYRNFGFLKPYLGNGQYDENIRQHTIGHRGELSCDKVK
;
A
#
# COMPACT_ATOMS: atom_id res chain seq x y z
N MET A 1 6.29 -1.58 76.81
CA MET A 1 5.87 -0.33 76.12
C MET A 1 7.11 0.33 75.51
N ASN A 2 7.11 0.44 74.17
CA ASN A 2 7.95 1.23 73.27
C ASN A 2 9.04 2.15 73.85
N ARG A 3 10.24 2.08 73.29
CA ARG A 3 10.66 3.00 72.20
C ARG A 3 11.94 2.54 71.49
N PHE A 4 11.75 1.60 70.56
CA PHE A 4 12.46 1.58 69.28
C PHE A 4 12.13 2.88 68.54
N LYS A 5 13.12 3.73 68.26
CA LYS A 5 13.14 4.81 67.24
C LYS A 5 14.33 5.73 67.53
N SER A 6 15.53 5.32 67.12
CA SER A 6 16.66 6.26 66.88
C SER A 6 17.82 5.63 66.09
N ILE A 7 17.69 4.40 65.57
CA ILE A 7 18.67 3.80 64.65
C ILE A 7 17.99 3.60 63.30
N LEU A 8 17.74 4.70 62.61
CA LEU A 8 17.34 4.71 61.21
C LEU A 8 17.57 6.16 60.75
N ILE A 9 18.70 6.46 60.08
CA ILE A 9 18.85 7.61 59.13
C ILE A 9 20.30 7.80 58.59
N VAL A 10 21.36 7.13 59.07
CA VAL A 10 22.74 7.47 58.59
C VAL A 10 23.48 6.35 57.82
N ILE A 11 22.82 5.24 57.45
CA ILE A 11 23.36 4.29 56.47
C ILE A 11 22.32 4.01 55.40
N LEU A 12 22.05 4.99 54.53
CA LEU A 12 21.25 4.80 53.31
C LEU A 12 21.49 5.91 52.29
N ILE A 13 22.75 6.33 52.14
CA ILE A 13 23.22 7.04 50.93
C ILE A 13 24.56 6.40 50.52
N LEU A 14 24.48 5.12 50.13
CA LEU A 14 25.50 4.45 49.35
C LEU A 14 24.81 3.97 48.08
N PHE A 15 25.08 4.67 46.98
CA PHE A 15 24.82 4.25 45.60
C PHE A 15 23.46 3.58 45.32
N SER A 16 22.40 4.38 45.24
CA SER A 16 21.25 4.03 44.39
C SER A 16 21.59 4.26 42.91
N VAL A 17 22.67 3.63 42.43
CA VAL A 17 22.66 3.21 41.02
C VAL A 17 21.58 2.14 40.98
N LYS A 18 20.42 2.45 40.42
CA LYS A 18 19.51 1.43 39.91
C LYS A 18 20.32 0.63 38.88
N ILE A 19 21.04 -0.39 39.34
CA ILE A 19 21.53 -1.47 38.49
C ILE A 19 20.27 -2.19 38.05
N SER A 20 19.70 -1.64 36.98
CA SER A 20 18.51 -2.15 36.35
C SER A 20 18.93 -3.43 35.65
N ALA A 21 18.47 -4.57 36.16
CA ALA A 21 18.35 -5.83 35.46
C ALA A 21 19.62 -6.30 34.71
N GLN A 22 20.50 -7.06 35.37
CA GLN A 22 21.32 -8.05 34.65
C GLN A 22 20.38 -9.12 34.11
N LYS A 23 19.88 -8.88 32.90
CA LYS A 23 18.79 -9.65 32.32
C LYS A 23 19.27 -10.76 31.41
N ILE A 24 20.56 -11.05 31.27
CA ILE A 24 21.09 -12.20 30.51
C ILE A 24 22.24 -12.81 31.33
N PRO A 25 22.17 -14.08 31.76
CA PRO A 25 23.38 -14.72 32.25
C PRO A 25 24.33 -14.86 31.05
N ASP A 26 25.50 -14.26 31.14
CA ASP A 26 26.59 -14.60 30.23
C ASP A 26 26.77 -16.12 30.30
N GLY A 27 26.74 -16.81 29.16
CA GLY A 27 26.69 -18.26 29.22
C GLY A 27 26.47 -18.97 27.90
N LEU A 28 26.68 -20.29 27.99
CA LEU A 28 26.52 -21.26 26.91
C LEU A 28 25.06 -21.73 26.83
N TYR A 29 24.48 -21.72 25.63
CA TYR A 29 23.13 -22.24 25.41
C TYR A 29 23.14 -23.40 24.41
N PHE A 30 22.29 -24.40 24.70
CA PHE A 30 21.97 -25.50 23.79
C PHE A 30 20.91 -25.07 22.78
N VAL A 31 21.08 -25.40 21.51
CA VAL A 31 20.23 -24.90 20.41
C VAL A 31 19.33 -25.98 19.82
N SER A 32 18.20 -25.57 19.25
CA SER A 32 17.20 -26.45 18.67
C SER A 32 17.50 -26.98 17.27
N GLY A 33 18.39 -26.34 16.50
CA GLY A 33 18.65 -26.62 15.09
C GLY A 33 19.97 -27.37 14.84
N ASN A 34 20.13 -27.92 13.63
CA ASN A 34 21.35 -28.65 13.22
C ASN A 34 22.48 -27.74 12.77
N GLU A 35 22.19 -26.49 12.46
CA GLU A 35 23.17 -25.56 11.91
C GLU A 35 24.00 -24.89 12.99
N ILE A 36 23.42 -24.70 14.19
CA ILE A 36 24.07 -24.05 15.32
C ILE A 36 24.24 -25.07 16.43
N ASN A 37 25.49 -25.40 16.76
CA ASN A 37 25.83 -26.35 17.80
C ASN A 37 25.69 -25.71 19.18
N GLN A 38 26.21 -24.50 19.32
CA GLN A 38 26.20 -23.72 20.54
C GLN A 38 26.20 -22.23 20.24
N ILE A 39 25.71 -21.46 21.20
CA ILE A 39 25.78 -20.00 21.17
C ILE A 39 26.31 -19.52 22.51
N THR A 40 27.24 -18.57 22.45
CA THR A 40 27.74 -17.84 23.61
C THR A 40 27.24 -16.41 23.52
N VAL A 41 26.61 -15.92 24.59
CA VAL A 41 26.04 -14.57 24.63
C VAL A 41 26.79 -13.73 25.66
N LEU A 42 27.23 -12.55 25.25
CA LEU A 42 27.93 -11.57 26.06
C LEU A 42 27.18 -10.24 26.06
N ASN A 43 26.83 -9.75 27.25
CA ASN A 43 26.25 -8.42 27.39
C ASN A 43 27.33 -7.34 27.25
N ARG A 44 27.02 -6.28 26.50
CA ARG A 44 27.87 -5.10 26.37
C ARG A 44 27.39 -3.98 27.29
N ARG A 45 28.30 -3.05 27.60
CA ARG A 45 28.05 -1.93 28.52
C ARG A 45 27.00 -0.95 28.01
N ASP A 46 26.82 -0.88 26.69
CA ASP A 46 25.81 -0.07 26.00
C ASP A 46 24.42 -0.72 25.97
N GLY A 47 24.26 -1.90 26.60
CA GLY A 47 23.02 -2.67 26.60
C GLY A 47 22.80 -3.49 25.33
N SER A 48 23.76 -3.51 24.40
CA SER A 48 23.77 -4.40 23.26
C SER A 48 24.24 -5.81 23.67
N ILE A 49 24.00 -6.79 22.81
CA ILE A 49 24.48 -8.15 22.94
C ILE A 49 25.53 -8.43 21.87
N LYS A 50 26.58 -9.16 22.23
CA LYS A 50 27.42 -9.89 21.27
C LYS A 50 27.07 -11.38 21.39
N ALA A 51 26.69 -12.01 20.28
CA ALA A 51 26.48 -13.44 20.23
C ALA A 51 27.52 -14.10 19.33
N THR A 52 28.14 -15.16 19.82
CA THR A 52 29.06 -16.01 19.07
C THR A 52 28.35 -17.33 18.78
N PHE A 53 28.13 -17.64 17.51
CA PHE A 53 27.49 -18.85 17.03
C PHE A 53 28.54 -19.82 16.54
N ASP A 54 28.59 -21.00 17.14
CA ASP A 54 29.44 -22.08 16.65
C ASP A 54 28.59 -23.03 15.82
N THR A 55 28.92 -23.10 14.53
CA THR A 55 28.25 -23.93 13.54
C THR A 55 29.18 -25.05 13.09
N TYR A 56 28.66 -26.02 12.34
CA TYR A 56 29.50 -27.02 11.67
C TYR A 56 30.44 -26.41 10.61
N ARG A 57 30.17 -25.17 10.16
CA ARG A 57 31.01 -24.43 9.19
C ARG A 57 32.06 -23.53 9.86
N GLY A 58 32.10 -23.51 11.20
CA GLY A 58 32.96 -22.64 11.98
C GLY A 58 32.19 -21.64 12.84
N THR A 59 32.92 -20.71 13.43
CA THR A 59 32.40 -19.72 14.37
C THR A 59 32.07 -18.42 13.65
N SER A 60 30.90 -17.85 13.93
CA SER A 60 30.50 -16.51 13.48
C SER A 60 30.10 -15.65 14.67
N GLU A 61 30.33 -14.34 14.56
CA GLU A 61 29.95 -13.39 15.59
C GLU A 61 28.94 -12.39 15.04
N MET A 62 27.96 -12.02 15.86
CA MET A 62 26.97 -11.03 15.52
C MET A 62 26.72 -10.10 16.71
N ALA A 63 26.54 -8.81 16.42
CA ALA A 63 26.08 -7.85 17.40
C ALA A 63 24.58 -7.66 17.28
N PHE A 64 23.90 -7.52 18.41
CA PHE A 64 22.48 -7.18 18.47
C PHE A 64 22.28 -5.93 19.33
N SER A 65 21.46 -4.99 18.84
CA SER A 65 21.06 -3.77 19.54
C SER A 65 19.70 -3.94 20.18
N LEU A 66 19.52 -3.40 21.38
CA LEU A 66 18.24 -3.46 22.10
C LEU A 66 17.11 -2.78 21.32
N LEU A 67 16.00 -3.49 21.12
CA LEU A 67 14.77 -2.93 20.59
C LEU A 67 13.99 -2.25 21.73
N LYS A 68 13.91 -0.92 21.67
CA LYS A 68 13.24 -0.13 22.72
C LYS A 68 11.74 -0.43 22.84
N SER A 69 11.12 -0.81 21.73
CA SER A 69 9.67 -0.99 21.61
C SER A 69 9.20 -2.40 21.97
N VAL A 70 10.09 -3.40 21.95
CA VAL A 70 9.78 -4.78 22.31
C VAL A 70 10.69 -5.19 23.46
N PRO A 71 10.17 -5.29 24.70
CA PRO A 71 10.98 -5.65 25.87
C PRO A 71 11.77 -6.94 25.64
N ASP A 72 13.01 -6.95 26.12
CA ASP A 72 13.91 -8.11 26.10
C ASP A 72 14.14 -8.68 24.69
N SER A 73 14.03 -7.84 23.66
CA SER A 73 14.30 -8.19 22.26
C SER A 73 15.42 -7.33 21.67
N TYR A 74 16.22 -7.93 20.80
CA TYR A 74 17.41 -7.30 20.23
C TYR A 74 17.48 -7.59 18.73
N GLU A 75 17.81 -6.60 17.92
CA GLU A 75 17.92 -6.71 16.47
C GLU A 75 19.38 -6.75 16.03
N SER A 76 19.72 -7.60 15.07
CA SER A 76 21.06 -7.70 14.52
C SER A 76 21.53 -6.39 13.89
N VAL A 77 22.82 -6.11 14.04
CA VAL A 77 23.48 -4.90 13.51
C VAL A 77 24.35 -5.31 12.32
N ASP A 78 24.32 -4.51 11.26
CA ASP A 78 25.17 -4.65 10.06
C ASP A 78 25.05 -5.98 9.30
N THR A 79 23.87 -6.61 9.35
CA THR A 79 23.58 -7.84 8.59
C THR A 79 22.64 -7.57 7.43
N LYS A 80 22.80 -8.31 6.32
CA LYS A 80 21.86 -8.26 5.18
C LYS A 80 20.49 -8.82 5.53
N GLU A 81 20.45 -9.84 6.38
CA GLU A 81 19.23 -10.43 6.91
C GLU A 81 18.91 -9.83 8.29
N SER A 82 17.63 -9.63 8.61
CA SER A 82 17.23 -9.12 9.93
C SER A 82 17.02 -10.30 10.88
N TYR A 83 17.81 -10.35 11.96
CA TYR A 83 17.67 -11.34 13.02
C TYR A 83 17.18 -10.68 14.29
N ILE A 84 16.18 -11.27 14.93
CA ILE A 84 15.72 -10.83 16.25
C ILE A 84 16.06 -11.88 17.29
N LEU A 85 16.89 -11.51 18.25
CA LEU A 85 17.11 -12.31 19.45
C LEU A 85 16.13 -11.83 20.52
N THR A 86 15.16 -12.67 20.87
CA THR A 86 14.24 -12.41 21.98
C THR A 86 14.65 -13.22 23.20
N LYS A 87 14.43 -12.65 24.38
CA LYS A 87 14.71 -13.30 25.64
C LYS A 87 13.45 -13.40 26.49
N LYS A 88 13.22 -14.61 27.03
CA LYS A 88 12.22 -14.83 28.07
C LYS A 88 12.74 -15.86 29.07
N ASN A 89 13.02 -15.42 30.30
CA ASN A 89 13.57 -16.26 31.37
C ASN A 89 14.91 -16.93 30.97
N ASN A 90 14.98 -18.27 30.99
CA ASN A 90 16.14 -19.08 30.62
C ASN A 90 16.18 -19.46 29.13
N LEU A 91 15.31 -18.85 28.32
CA LEU A 91 15.16 -19.12 26.91
C LEU A 91 15.57 -17.91 26.08
N LEU A 92 16.34 -18.20 25.05
CA LEU A 92 16.56 -17.30 23.92
C LEU A 92 15.83 -17.85 22.71
N THR A 93 15.21 -16.97 21.94
CA THR A 93 14.65 -17.33 20.63
C THR A 93 15.24 -16.41 19.59
N LEU A 94 15.97 -16.98 18.66
CA LEU A 94 16.44 -16.31 17.45
C LEU A 94 15.36 -16.45 16.37
N LEU A 95 14.82 -15.32 15.95
CA LEU A 95 13.90 -15.21 14.83
C LEU A 95 14.69 -14.76 13.62
N ILE A 96 14.58 -15.50 12.53
CA ILE A 96 15.08 -15.09 11.22
C ILE A 96 13.89 -14.47 10.52
N LEU A 97 14.04 -13.20 10.14
CA LEU A 97 12.99 -12.46 9.47
C LEU A 97 13.23 -12.44 7.97
N GLY A 98 12.19 -12.74 7.21
CA GLY A 98 12.11 -12.46 5.78
C GLY A 98 11.54 -11.07 5.54
N ASP A 99 10.99 -10.89 4.34
CA ASP A 99 10.33 -9.64 3.96
C ASP A 99 9.17 -9.32 4.92
N MET A 100 8.96 -8.02 5.18
CA MET A 100 7.94 -7.49 6.10
C MET A 100 8.01 -8.06 7.52
N ASN A 101 9.19 -8.38 8.03
CA ASN A 101 9.34 -9.02 9.33
C ASN A 101 8.55 -10.34 9.47
N LEU A 102 8.28 -11.04 8.36
CA LEU A 102 7.71 -12.38 8.40
C LEU A 102 8.73 -13.31 9.07
N VAL A 103 8.32 -14.04 10.10
CA VAL A 103 9.17 -14.99 10.80
C VAL A 103 9.30 -16.24 9.94
N VAL A 104 10.41 -16.34 9.20
CA VAL A 104 10.66 -17.47 8.28
C VAL A 104 11.20 -18.69 9.02
N LYS A 105 11.96 -18.47 10.10
CA LYS A 105 12.55 -19.53 10.90
C LYS A 105 12.69 -19.07 12.35
N LYS A 106 12.52 -20.03 13.26
CA LYS A 106 12.73 -19.84 14.69
C LYS A 106 13.72 -20.87 15.20
N GLU A 107 14.70 -20.39 15.93
CA GLU A 107 15.60 -21.23 16.70
C GLU A 107 15.50 -20.89 18.16
N VAL A 108 15.36 -21.92 18.99
CA VAL A 108 15.20 -21.78 20.43
C VAL A 108 16.44 -22.32 21.09
N MET A 109 16.91 -21.60 22.09
CA MET A 109 18.12 -21.90 22.80
C MET A 109 17.83 -21.84 24.31
N ALA A 110 18.40 -22.78 25.07
CA ALA A 110 18.19 -22.85 26.51
C ALA A 110 19.49 -23.22 27.24
N ILE A 111 19.61 -22.82 28.49
CA ILE A 111 20.79 -23.13 29.32
C ILE A 111 20.89 -24.63 29.69
N SER A 112 19.83 -25.41 29.46
CA SER A 112 19.82 -26.86 29.66
C SER A 112 19.04 -27.60 28.57
N LYS A 113 19.45 -28.85 28.27
CA LYS A 113 18.72 -29.74 27.34
C LYS A 113 17.27 -29.99 27.78
N LYS A 114 17.01 -30.03 29.10
CA LYS A 114 15.67 -30.24 29.67
C LYS A 114 14.74 -29.06 29.33
N GLU A 115 15.20 -27.83 29.57
CA GLU A 115 14.45 -26.62 29.23
C GLU A 115 14.27 -26.47 27.73
N LEU A 116 15.31 -26.79 26.94
CA LEU A 116 15.21 -26.77 25.48
C LEU A 116 14.10 -27.70 24.98
N LYS A 117 14.01 -28.93 25.52
CA LYS A 117 12.97 -29.89 25.15
C LYS A 117 11.57 -29.38 25.53
N ALA A 118 11.42 -28.75 26.69
CA ALA A 118 10.16 -28.17 27.14
C ALA A 118 9.74 -26.99 26.23
N ALA A 119 10.67 -26.11 25.88
CA ALA A 119 10.42 -24.96 25.02
C ALA A 119 10.07 -25.36 23.59
N LYS A 120 10.77 -26.36 23.01
CA LYS A 120 10.41 -26.94 21.70
C LYS A 120 8.96 -27.45 21.68
N LYS A 121 8.54 -28.15 22.75
CA LYS A 121 7.17 -28.64 22.90
C LYS A 121 6.17 -27.49 22.99
N GLN A 122 6.46 -26.46 23.78
CA GLN A 122 5.58 -25.29 23.95
C GLN A 122 5.42 -24.49 22.65
N LEU A 123 6.49 -24.35 21.87
CA LEU A 123 6.53 -23.58 20.63
C LEU A 123 6.14 -24.41 19.40
N GLY A 124 5.73 -25.67 19.58
CA GLY A 124 5.35 -26.56 18.48
C GLY A 124 6.49 -26.89 17.51
N ILE A 125 7.75 -26.70 17.91
CA ILE A 125 8.93 -26.99 17.09
C ILE A 125 9.13 -28.50 17.02
N LYS A 126 8.66 -29.10 15.92
CA LYS A 126 8.83 -30.52 15.61
C LYS A 126 10.32 -30.87 15.45
N SER A 127 10.72 -32.05 15.93
CA SER A 127 12.07 -32.59 15.69
C SER A 127 12.26 -32.89 14.20
N GLU A 128 13.47 -32.73 13.65
CA GLU A 128 13.74 -33.09 12.25
C GLU A 128 13.45 -34.54 11.95
N LEU A 129 13.67 -35.46 12.90
CA LEU A 129 13.27 -36.87 12.75
C LEU A 129 11.77 -37.02 12.39
N SER A 130 10.91 -36.15 12.93
CA SER A 130 9.48 -36.14 12.60
C SER A 130 9.16 -35.44 11.26
N LYS A 131 10.03 -34.54 10.78
CA LYS A 131 9.94 -33.94 9.43
C LYS A 131 10.41 -34.95 8.37
N GLU A 132 11.52 -35.65 8.61
CA GLU A 132 12.06 -36.70 7.75
C GLU A 132 11.14 -37.91 7.65
N LEU A 133 10.59 -38.37 8.79
CA LEU A 133 9.55 -39.41 8.80
C LEU A 133 8.26 -38.92 8.12
N GLY A 134 7.92 -37.62 8.18
CA GLY A 134 6.82 -37.08 7.40
C GLY A 134 7.07 -37.11 5.89
N SER A 135 8.30 -36.81 5.45
CA SER A 135 8.69 -36.81 4.04
C SER A 135 8.86 -38.21 3.43
N LEU A 136 9.27 -39.20 4.23
CA LEU A 136 9.40 -40.60 3.79
C LEU A 136 8.05 -41.27 3.54
N TRP A 137 6.97 -40.77 4.15
CA TRP A 137 5.60 -41.31 4.01
C TRP A 137 4.76 -40.59 2.94
N GLY A 138 5.39 -40.14 1.86
CA GLY A 138 4.78 -40.06 0.53
C GLY A 138 3.62 -39.07 0.32
N LYS A 139 3.43 -38.02 1.13
CA LYS A 139 2.37 -37.03 0.88
C LYS A 139 2.84 -35.89 -0.03
N LYS A 140 2.81 -36.14 -1.34
CA LYS A 140 2.99 -35.15 -2.43
C LYS A 140 1.90 -34.06 -2.49
N LYS A 141 0.88 -34.09 -1.62
CA LYS A 141 -0.30 -33.21 -1.67
C LYS A 141 -0.23 -31.96 -0.77
N LYS A 142 0.90 -31.63 -0.15
CA LYS A 142 0.93 -30.76 1.04
C LYS A 142 1.77 -29.48 0.95
N LYS A 143 1.94 -28.88 -0.23
CA LYS A 143 2.64 -27.58 -0.32
C LYS A 143 1.79 -26.39 0.16
N GLU A 144 0.46 -26.48 0.08
CA GLU A 144 -0.44 -25.41 0.55
C GLU A 144 -0.90 -25.61 2.01
N GLU A 145 -1.17 -26.85 2.44
CA GLU A 145 -1.65 -27.15 3.80
C GLU A 145 -0.57 -27.10 4.91
N GLU A 146 0.74 -27.02 4.58
CA GLU A 146 1.82 -26.96 5.60
C GLU A 146 2.29 -25.55 5.96
N LYS A 147 1.86 -24.52 5.23
CA LYS A 147 2.09 -23.14 5.65
C LYS A 147 1.13 -22.85 6.80
N GLY A 148 1.59 -23.03 8.04
CA GLY A 148 0.89 -22.52 9.21
C GLY A 148 0.58 -21.02 9.08
N PRO A 149 -0.24 -20.44 9.98
CA PRO A 149 -0.56 -19.02 9.91
C PRO A 149 0.73 -18.20 9.84
N LEU A 150 0.76 -17.22 8.93
CA LEU A 150 1.88 -16.30 8.79
C LEU A 150 2.12 -15.61 10.14
N GLU A 151 3.37 -15.65 10.60
CA GLU A 151 3.75 -15.04 11.86
C GLU A 151 4.67 -13.86 11.59
N TYR A 152 4.36 -12.71 12.19
CA TYR A 152 5.13 -11.49 12.01
C TYR A 152 5.78 -11.04 13.31
N PHE A 153 7.02 -10.57 13.22
CA PHE A 153 7.64 -9.83 14.32
C PHE A 153 7.28 -8.34 14.22
N VAL A 154 6.53 -7.86 15.19
CA VAL A 154 6.01 -6.49 15.20
C VAL A 154 6.90 -5.62 16.08
N LYS A 155 7.50 -4.59 15.49
CA LYS A 155 8.44 -3.71 16.21
C LYS A 155 7.71 -2.68 17.07
N ASP A 156 6.76 -1.95 16.49
CA ASP A 156 6.18 -0.75 17.11
C ASP A 156 4.64 -0.79 17.14
N ALA A 157 4.04 -1.90 17.58
CA ALA A 157 2.58 -2.05 17.63
C ALA A 157 1.92 -0.87 18.37
N THR A 158 0.86 -0.31 17.78
CA THR A 158 0.14 0.83 18.39
C THR A 158 -0.75 0.40 19.56
N SER A 159 -1.10 -0.88 19.66
CA SER A 159 -1.90 -1.49 20.71
C SER A 159 -1.80 -3.03 20.66
N ASP A 160 -2.30 -3.71 21.70
CA ASP A 160 -2.49 -5.17 21.66
C ASP A 160 -3.42 -5.61 20.52
N PHE A 161 -4.36 -4.73 20.14
CA PHE A 161 -5.24 -4.98 19.00
C PHE A 161 -4.47 -5.00 17.69
N HIS A 162 -3.55 -4.05 17.49
CA HIS A 162 -2.62 -4.05 16.36
C HIS A 162 -1.81 -5.36 16.31
N GLN A 163 -1.19 -5.74 17.43
CA GLN A 163 -0.35 -6.94 17.51
C GLN A 163 -1.09 -8.21 17.05
N LYS A 164 -2.37 -8.33 17.37
CA LYS A 164 -3.22 -9.50 17.02
C LYS A 164 -3.69 -9.51 15.57
N ASN A 165 -3.72 -8.34 14.92
CA ASN A 165 -4.29 -8.14 13.59
C ASN A 165 -3.25 -7.78 12.53
N VAL A 166 -1.96 -7.85 12.86
CA VAL A 166 -0.89 -7.64 11.88
C VAL A 166 -1.03 -8.62 10.70
N GLY A 167 -0.81 -8.14 9.48
CA GLY A 167 -1.01 -8.94 8.27
C GLY A 167 -2.48 -9.03 7.82
N LYS A 168 -3.40 -8.29 8.45
CA LYS A 168 -4.82 -8.32 8.11
C LYS A 168 -5.36 -6.93 7.82
N ILE A 169 -6.45 -6.89 7.06
CA ILE A 169 -7.35 -5.74 6.97
C ILE A 169 -8.55 -6.02 7.87
N VAL A 170 -8.79 -5.15 8.86
CA VAL A 170 -9.95 -5.23 9.74
C VAL A 170 -10.96 -4.16 9.32
N PHE A 171 -12.24 -4.52 9.26
CA PHE A 171 -13.30 -3.64 8.79
C PHE A 171 -14.14 -3.07 9.93
N PHE A 172 -14.55 -1.81 9.76
CA PHE A 172 -15.29 -1.04 10.73
C PHE A 172 -16.46 -0.32 10.05
N SER A 173 -17.57 -0.14 10.77
CA SER A 173 -18.73 0.62 10.28
C SER A 173 -18.62 2.13 10.51
N LYS A 174 -17.51 2.59 11.10
CA LYS A 174 -17.18 4.00 11.38
C LYS A 174 -15.66 4.16 11.31
N GLU A 175 -15.19 5.39 11.10
CA GLU A 175 -13.75 5.68 11.08
C GLU A 175 -13.09 5.31 12.42
N PRO A 176 -12.13 4.37 12.43
CA PRO A 176 -11.50 3.92 13.66
C PRO A 176 -10.36 4.85 14.08
N THR A 177 -10.18 5.02 15.40
CA THR A 177 -8.98 5.64 15.98
C THR A 177 -7.99 4.56 16.38
N VAL A 178 -6.90 4.43 15.63
CA VAL A 178 -5.89 3.38 15.87
C VAL A 178 -5.20 3.57 17.22
N GLY A 179 -5.02 2.47 17.96
CA GLY A 179 -4.56 2.43 19.34
C GLY A 179 -5.69 2.58 20.38
N LYS A 180 -6.90 2.95 19.94
CA LYS A 180 -8.12 3.10 20.74
C LYS A 180 -9.33 2.60 19.96
N GLU A 181 -9.17 1.47 19.29
CA GLU A 181 -10.20 0.92 18.41
C GLU A 181 -11.47 0.56 19.20
N ASP A 182 -12.63 1.01 18.71
CA ASP A 182 -13.93 0.61 19.27
C ASP A 182 -14.35 -0.74 18.66
N ILE A 183 -14.20 -1.80 19.45
CA ILE A 183 -14.50 -3.17 19.04
C ILE A 183 -15.97 -3.32 18.60
N SER A 184 -16.90 -2.51 19.14
CA SER A 184 -18.31 -2.59 18.78
C SER A 184 -18.62 -2.14 17.35
N THR A 185 -17.70 -1.40 16.73
CA THR A 185 -17.81 -0.96 15.34
C THR A 185 -17.18 -1.92 14.34
N ILE A 186 -16.48 -2.96 14.81
CA ILE A 186 -15.91 -3.99 13.95
C ILE A 186 -17.05 -4.84 13.38
N LYS A 187 -17.09 -4.96 12.05
CA LYS A 187 -18.10 -5.76 11.35
C LYS A 187 -17.45 -6.58 10.24
N THR A 188 -18.06 -7.72 9.96
CA THR A 188 -17.77 -8.55 8.79
C THR A 188 -18.94 -8.63 7.83
N ASP A 189 -20.10 -8.14 8.23
CA ASP A 189 -21.33 -8.22 7.45
C ASP A 189 -21.84 -6.80 7.23
N PHE A 190 -21.99 -6.45 5.96
CA PHE A 190 -22.37 -5.13 5.49
C PHE A 190 -23.45 -5.28 4.42
N LYS A 191 -24.20 -4.22 4.19
CA LYS A 191 -25.17 -4.12 3.10
C LYS A 191 -25.01 -2.78 2.38
N ILE A 192 -25.66 -2.64 1.23
CA ILE A 192 -25.71 -1.36 0.53
C ILE A 192 -26.24 -0.25 1.45
N GLY A 193 -25.56 0.91 1.39
CA GLY A 193 -25.79 2.07 2.27
C GLY A 193 -24.99 2.05 3.57
N ASP A 194 -24.38 0.92 3.95
CA ASP A 194 -23.46 0.90 5.07
C ASP A 194 -22.13 1.58 4.71
N GLU A 195 -21.56 2.28 5.70
CA GLU A 195 -20.20 2.79 5.60
C GLU A 195 -19.19 1.70 5.93
N ILE A 196 -18.14 1.58 5.11
CA ILE A 196 -17.08 0.58 5.28
C ILE A 196 -15.73 1.28 5.38
N TRP A 197 -15.08 1.10 6.53
CA TRP A 197 -13.70 1.50 6.78
C TRP A 197 -12.81 0.28 6.90
N GLY A 198 -11.61 0.34 6.35
CA GLY A 198 -10.56 -0.67 6.50
C GLY A 198 -9.38 -0.13 7.30
N VAL A 199 -8.79 -0.98 8.14
CA VAL A 199 -7.47 -0.76 8.74
C VAL A 199 -6.54 -1.91 8.40
N ALA A 200 -5.48 -1.61 7.65
CA ALA A 200 -4.38 -2.53 7.46
C ALA A 200 -3.34 -2.33 8.56
N TYR A 201 -3.00 -3.39 9.30
CA TYR A 201 -1.99 -3.36 10.36
C TYR A 201 -0.67 -3.98 9.89
N PHE A 202 0.42 -3.23 10.01
CA PHE A 202 1.73 -3.59 9.49
C PHE A 202 2.73 -3.90 10.62
N PRO A 203 3.64 -4.86 10.42
CA PRO A 203 4.62 -5.24 11.45
C PRO A 203 5.73 -4.20 11.65
N ALA A 204 5.91 -3.29 10.69
CA ALA A 204 6.88 -2.21 10.71
C ALA A 204 6.28 -0.95 10.08
N LYS A 205 6.95 0.19 10.28
CA LYS A 205 6.56 1.43 9.62
C LYS A 205 6.69 1.28 8.11
N ILE A 206 5.78 1.91 7.36
CA ILE A 206 5.75 1.81 5.90
C ILE A 206 7.11 2.18 5.30
N LYS A 207 7.74 3.28 5.76
CA LYS A 207 9.03 3.74 5.23
C LYS A 207 10.18 2.75 5.42
N ASP A 208 10.12 1.91 6.45
CA ASP A 208 11.20 1.01 6.87
C ASP A 208 11.12 -0.33 6.13
N SER A 209 10.05 -0.58 5.36
CA SER A 209 9.88 -1.81 4.56
C SER A 209 9.79 -1.48 3.07
N TYR A 210 10.71 -2.04 2.29
CA TYR A 210 10.67 -1.93 0.83
C TYR A 210 9.36 -2.48 0.24
N TYR A 211 8.86 -3.60 0.78
CA TYR A 211 7.62 -4.20 0.32
C TYR A 211 6.39 -3.33 0.66
N LEU A 212 6.28 -2.80 1.89
CA LEU A 212 5.17 -1.88 2.23
C LEU A 212 5.22 -0.60 1.37
N ARG A 213 6.43 -0.17 0.98
CA ARG A 213 6.62 0.90 0.01
C ARG A 213 6.25 0.55 -1.42
N ARG A 214 6.19 -0.73 -1.79
CA ARG A 214 5.64 -1.19 -3.07
C ARG A 214 4.11 -1.23 -3.04
N LEU A 215 3.53 -1.79 -1.97
CA LEU A 215 2.09 -1.76 -1.74
C LEU A 215 1.54 -0.33 -1.68
N SER A 216 2.39 0.63 -1.30
CA SER A 216 2.10 2.03 -1.50
C SER A 216 2.60 2.50 -2.87
N ASN A 217 1.77 2.34 -3.90
CA ASN A 217 2.11 2.69 -5.29
C ASN A 217 2.87 4.02 -5.38
N ARG A 218 4.02 4.05 -6.06
CA ARG A 218 4.87 5.25 -6.15
C ARG A 218 4.85 5.83 -7.55
N PHE A 219 4.38 7.07 -7.67
CA PHE A 219 4.52 7.87 -8.89
C PHE A 219 5.38 9.11 -8.63
N GLN A 220 6.23 9.45 -9.59
CA GLN A 220 7.01 10.69 -9.56
C GLN A 220 6.30 11.73 -10.41
N ASP A 221 5.89 12.85 -9.82
CA ASP A 221 5.27 13.93 -10.59
C ASP A 221 6.28 14.67 -11.48
N ASN A 222 5.77 15.55 -12.35
CA ASN A 222 6.57 16.37 -13.27
C ASN A 222 7.59 17.29 -12.54
N PHE A 223 7.53 17.40 -11.21
CA PHE A 223 8.47 18.16 -10.37
C PHE A 223 9.45 17.25 -9.62
N GLY A 224 9.49 15.96 -9.96
CA GLY A 224 10.38 14.99 -9.33
C GLY A 224 9.92 14.51 -7.95
N ARG A 225 8.71 14.85 -7.49
CA ARG A 225 8.22 14.49 -6.14
C ARG A 225 7.54 13.12 -6.17
N ASN A 226 7.87 12.29 -5.18
CA ASN A 226 7.25 10.99 -5.00
C ASN A 226 5.89 11.12 -4.29
N HIS A 227 4.86 10.53 -4.88
CA HIS A 227 3.54 10.36 -4.29
C HIS A 227 3.30 8.89 -3.99
N TYR A 228 2.67 8.62 -2.85
CA TYR A 228 2.38 7.26 -2.37
C TYR A 228 0.89 7.09 -2.17
N TRP A 229 0.35 5.91 -2.48
CA TRP A 229 -1.09 5.63 -2.42
C TRP A 229 -1.33 4.23 -1.87
N ILE A 230 -2.32 4.05 -1.02
CA ILE A 230 -2.87 2.73 -0.71
C ILE A 230 -3.86 2.38 -1.80
N THR A 231 -3.63 1.23 -2.43
CA THR A 231 -4.49 0.64 -3.43
C THR A 231 -5.02 -0.70 -2.95
N ILE A 232 -6.29 -0.97 -3.26
CA ILE A 232 -6.94 -2.24 -2.94
C ILE A 232 -7.36 -2.99 -4.21
N GLY A 233 -7.34 -4.32 -4.12
CA GLY A 233 -8.10 -5.22 -4.98
C GLY A 233 -9.34 -5.74 -4.22
N MET A 234 -10.37 -6.14 -4.96
CA MET A 234 -11.58 -6.74 -4.42
C MET A 234 -12.03 -7.88 -5.33
N ASP A 235 -12.15 -9.07 -4.75
CA ASP A 235 -12.59 -10.29 -5.42
C ASP A 235 -13.79 -10.91 -4.70
N LYS A 236 -14.72 -11.47 -5.46
CA LYS A 236 -15.71 -12.42 -4.97
C LYS A 236 -15.00 -13.71 -4.54
N MET A 237 -15.48 -14.29 -3.45
CA MET A 237 -15.00 -15.57 -2.91
C MET A 237 -15.87 -16.74 -3.35
N GLU A 238 -16.52 -16.62 -4.50
CA GLU A 238 -17.43 -17.62 -5.01
C GLU A 238 -16.67 -18.83 -5.54
N LYS A 239 -17.24 -20.00 -5.26
CA LYS A 239 -16.75 -21.26 -5.81
C LYS A 239 -17.23 -21.36 -7.25
N ASP A 240 -16.45 -22.06 -8.07
CA ASP A 240 -16.80 -22.40 -9.45
C ASP A 240 -16.74 -21.25 -10.47
N LEU A 241 -16.26 -20.07 -10.06
CA LEU A 241 -15.92 -18.97 -10.96
C LEU A 241 -14.42 -18.95 -11.31
N LEU A 242 -14.10 -18.54 -12.54
CA LEU A 242 -12.74 -18.24 -12.95
C LEU A 242 -12.22 -17.01 -12.19
N PRO A 243 -10.90 -16.87 -11.97
CA PRO A 243 -10.34 -15.72 -11.25
C PRO A 243 -10.79 -14.35 -11.79
N LYS A 244 -10.89 -14.21 -13.12
CA LYS A 244 -11.37 -12.97 -13.76
C LYS A 244 -12.86 -12.69 -13.51
N GLU A 245 -13.66 -13.73 -13.31
CA GLU A 245 -15.09 -13.62 -13.02
C GLU A 245 -15.33 -13.28 -11.54
N ASN A 246 -14.38 -13.63 -10.67
CA ASN A 246 -14.36 -13.21 -9.28
C ASN A 246 -13.91 -11.75 -9.11
N GLU A 247 -13.13 -11.18 -10.02
CA GLU A 247 -12.63 -9.81 -9.90
C GLU A 247 -13.80 -8.79 -9.90
N VAL A 248 -13.95 -8.05 -8.81
CA VAL A 248 -14.80 -6.85 -8.75
C VAL A 248 -13.98 -5.64 -9.15
N VAL A 249 -12.82 -5.46 -8.52
CA VAL A 249 -11.86 -4.42 -8.85
C VAL A 249 -10.43 -4.95 -8.73
N ASN A 250 -9.64 -4.73 -9.76
CA ASN A 250 -8.23 -5.15 -9.76
C ASN A 250 -7.37 -4.22 -8.88
N GLN A 251 -7.54 -2.91 -9.09
CA GLN A 251 -6.77 -1.88 -8.41
C GLN A 251 -7.61 -0.61 -8.27
N CYS A 252 -7.83 -0.19 -7.03
CA CYS A 252 -8.49 1.06 -6.73
C CYS A 252 -7.71 1.85 -5.67
N THR A 253 -7.41 3.11 -5.95
CA THR A 253 -6.79 4.00 -4.97
C THR A 253 -7.80 4.40 -3.90
N VAL A 254 -7.57 3.98 -2.66
CA VAL A 254 -8.47 4.31 -1.53
C VAL A 254 -7.93 5.43 -0.66
N LYS A 255 -6.62 5.70 -0.72
CA LYS A 255 -6.00 6.74 0.08
C LYS A 255 -4.67 7.21 -0.47
N ARG A 256 -4.50 8.52 -0.61
CA ARG A 256 -3.18 9.14 -0.77
C ARG A 256 -2.45 9.22 0.56
N LEU A 257 -1.20 8.76 0.59
CA LEU A 257 -0.35 8.82 1.77
C LEU A 257 0.47 10.11 1.80
N LYS A 258 0.47 10.77 2.96
CA LYS A 258 1.36 11.91 3.26
C LYS A 258 2.64 11.40 3.91
N LYS A 259 3.66 12.26 4.00
CA LYS A 259 4.94 11.94 4.66
C LYS A 259 4.75 11.40 6.08
N ALA A 260 3.81 11.96 6.84
CA ALA A 260 3.48 11.50 8.19
C ALA A 260 2.82 10.11 8.23
N ASP A 261 2.18 9.67 7.15
CA ASP A 261 1.62 8.32 7.07
C ASP A 261 2.71 7.27 6.85
N LEU A 262 3.82 7.63 6.18
CA LEU A 262 4.95 6.72 5.98
C LEU A 262 5.67 6.34 7.28
N GLU A 263 5.53 7.17 8.31
CA GLU A 263 6.04 6.93 9.68
C GLU A 263 5.15 5.98 10.49
N LYS A 264 3.97 5.62 9.98
CA LYS A 264 3.02 4.73 10.63
C LYS A 264 3.26 3.29 10.19
N ASN A 265 2.87 2.36 11.04
CA ASN A 265 2.79 0.93 10.77
C ASN A 265 1.34 0.47 10.60
N TYR A 266 0.47 1.37 10.12
CA TYR A 266 -0.91 1.04 9.80
C TYR A 266 -1.44 2.01 8.73
N ALA A 267 -2.51 1.63 8.05
CA ALA A 267 -3.25 2.49 7.14
C ALA A 267 -4.75 2.38 7.38
N VAL A 268 -5.38 3.51 7.73
CA VAL A 268 -6.85 3.65 7.80
C VAL A 268 -7.35 4.25 6.50
N PHE A 269 -8.33 3.63 5.85
CA PHE A 269 -8.93 4.09 4.59
C PHE A 269 -10.42 3.76 4.55
N GLN A 270 -11.21 4.58 3.84
CA GLN A 270 -12.62 4.32 3.58
C GLN A 270 -12.71 3.51 2.28
N ILE A 271 -13.65 2.56 2.22
CA ILE A 271 -13.92 1.71 1.06
C ILE A 271 -15.26 2.13 0.45
N VAL A 272 -16.32 2.12 1.26
CA VAL A 272 -17.65 2.56 0.85
C VAL A 272 -18.09 3.68 1.78
N PRO A 273 -18.38 4.89 1.29
CA PRO A 273 -18.95 5.96 2.10
C PRO A 273 -20.45 5.74 2.34
N SER A 274 -20.96 6.19 3.49
CA SER A 274 -22.42 6.22 3.74
C SER A 274 -23.16 7.24 2.85
N SER A 275 -22.46 8.30 2.43
CA SER A 275 -22.93 9.30 1.48
C SER A 275 -21.75 10.11 0.93
N ILE A 276 -21.96 10.83 -0.17
CA ILE A 276 -20.94 11.70 -0.77
C ILE A 276 -20.44 12.76 0.22
N ALA A 277 -21.31 13.26 1.11
CA ALA A 277 -20.94 14.25 2.13
C ALA A 277 -19.93 13.72 3.17
N ASN A 278 -19.94 12.40 3.42
CA ASN A 278 -19.05 11.74 4.39
C ASN A 278 -17.83 11.08 3.73
N MET A 279 -17.63 11.33 2.43
CA MET A 279 -16.59 10.67 1.66
C MET A 279 -15.19 11.19 2.04
N LYS A 280 -14.31 10.26 2.42
CA LYS A 280 -12.88 10.50 2.66
C LYS A 280 -11.97 9.65 1.77
N ILE A 281 -12.53 8.65 1.08
CA ILE A 281 -11.88 8.00 -0.05
C ILE A 281 -11.64 9.05 -1.17
N ASP A 282 -10.58 8.84 -1.96
CA ASP A 282 -10.30 9.68 -3.12
C ASP A 282 -11.47 9.64 -4.12
N LYS A 283 -11.83 10.78 -4.73
CA LYS A 283 -13.04 10.88 -5.56
C LYS A 283 -13.00 9.95 -6.77
N ASP A 284 -11.87 9.91 -7.46
CA ASP A 284 -11.72 9.11 -8.68
C ASP A 284 -11.73 7.62 -8.30
N GLY A 285 -11.06 7.28 -7.19
CA GLY A 285 -11.12 5.93 -6.62
C GLY A 285 -12.53 5.52 -6.17
N ALA A 286 -13.26 6.42 -5.52
CA ALA A 286 -14.61 6.16 -5.04
C ALA A 286 -15.59 5.92 -6.19
N SER A 287 -15.59 6.79 -7.21
CA SER A 287 -16.47 6.60 -8.37
C SER A 287 -16.19 5.27 -9.05
N PHE A 288 -14.91 5.00 -9.34
CA PHE A 288 -14.50 3.76 -9.97
C PHE A 288 -14.91 2.53 -9.15
N LEU A 289 -14.63 2.53 -7.84
CA LEU A 289 -14.94 1.40 -6.97
C LEU A 289 -16.45 1.15 -6.87
N LEU A 290 -17.24 2.19 -6.58
CA LEU A 290 -18.68 2.07 -6.39
C LEU A 290 -19.38 1.69 -7.70
N GLY A 291 -18.95 2.27 -8.83
CA GLY A 291 -19.44 1.90 -10.15
C GLY A 291 -19.18 0.42 -10.44
N ARG A 292 -17.93 -0.04 -10.22
CA ARG A 292 -17.57 -1.45 -10.42
C ARG A 292 -18.32 -2.40 -9.49
N MET A 293 -18.52 -2.02 -8.23
CA MET A 293 -19.34 -2.81 -7.31
C MET A 293 -20.78 -2.91 -7.80
N GLY A 294 -21.39 -1.80 -8.24
CA GLY A 294 -22.75 -1.80 -8.78
C GLY A 294 -22.91 -2.58 -10.08
N GLU A 295 -21.89 -2.59 -10.94
CA GLU A 295 -21.89 -3.30 -12.23
C GLU A 295 -21.60 -4.81 -12.13
N ARG A 296 -20.79 -5.23 -11.14
CA ARG A 296 -20.25 -6.59 -11.08
C ARG A 296 -20.79 -7.45 -9.93
N LEU A 297 -21.51 -6.85 -8.99
CA LEU A 297 -22.17 -7.58 -7.92
C LEU A 297 -23.64 -7.75 -8.28
N ASP A 298 -24.00 -8.99 -8.61
CA ASP A 298 -25.39 -9.37 -8.86
C ASP A 298 -26.24 -9.24 -7.58
N PRO A 299 -27.58 -9.29 -7.65
CA PRO A 299 -28.43 -9.24 -6.47
C PRO A 299 -28.31 -10.48 -5.56
N TYR A 300 -27.29 -10.50 -4.69
CA TYR A 300 -26.91 -11.65 -3.88
C TYR A 300 -26.15 -11.24 -2.60
N LYS A 301 -25.84 -12.21 -1.72
CA LYS A 301 -24.95 -12.00 -0.57
C LYS A 301 -23.55 -12.49 -0.91
N HIS A 302 -22.69 -11.59 -1.35
CA HIS A 302 -21.34 -11.93 -1.77
C HIS A 302 -20.38 -12.03 -0.58
N GLY A 303 -19.57 -13.09 -0.55
CA GLY A 303 -18.32 -13.07 0.21
C GLY A 303 -17.28 -12.31 -0.61
N LEU A 304 -16.74 -11.22 -0.06
CA LEU A 304 -15.73 -10.39 -0.71
C LEU A 304 -14.40 -10.49 0.03
N ARG A 305 -13.33 -10.75 -0.73
CA ARG A 305 -11.95 -10.61 -0.28
C ARG A 305 -11.45 -9.24 -0.73
N ILE A 306 -10.92 -8.46 0.20
CA ILE A 306 -10.30 -7.17 -0.06
C ILE A 306 -8.82 -7.27 0.31
N SER A 307 -7.93 -6.96 -0.63
CA SER A 307 -6.48 -7.07 -0.46
C SER A 307 -5.79 -5.74 -0.71
N LEU A 308 -4.62 -5.52 -0.10
CA LEU A 308 -3.71 -4.47 -0.56
C LEU A 308 -2.96 -4.96 -1.80
N THR A 309 -2.86 -4.13 -2.83
CA THR A 309 -2.20 -4.46 -4.10
C THR A 309 -1.16 -3.41 -4.47
N ASP A 310 -0.06 -3.83 -5.11
CA ASP A 310 0.92 -2.94 -5.74
C ASP A 310 0.65 -2.72 -7.24
N GLY A 311 -0.51 -3.16 -7.73
CA GLY A 311 -0.92 -3.04 -9.13
C GLY A 311 -0.30 -4.08 -10.08
N LYS A 312 0.51 -5.02 -9.57
CA LYS A 312 1.06 -6.12 -10.39
C LYS A 312 0.32 -7.46 -10.23
N MET A 313 -0.65 -7.52 -9.33
CA MET A 313 -1.66 -8.58 -9.19
C MET A 313 -1.18 -10.03 -9.39
N ASP A 314 -0.04 -10.38 -8.80
CA ASP A 314 0.29 -11.78 -8.56
C ASP A 314 -0.41 -12.21 -7.25
N GLN A 315 -1.56 -12.89 -7.37
CA GLN A 315 -2.40 -13.32 -6.24
C GLN A 315 -1.66 -14.15 -5.18
N GLU A 316 -0.52 -14.75 -5.55
CA GLU A 316 0.34 -15.54 -4.64
C GLU A 316 1.14 -14.68 -3.64
N ASP A 317 1.24 -13.35 -3.86
CA ASP A 317 2.03 -12.42 -3.04
C ASP A 317 1.18 -11.52 -2.13
N GLU A 318 -0.14 -11.70 -2.08
CA GLU A 318 -1.05 -10.86 -1.29
C GLU A 318 -1.04 -11.22 0.19
N LEU A 319 -0.25 -10.48 0.98
CA LEU A 319 -0.04 -10.77 2.39
C LEU A 319 -0.99 -10.03 3.34
N TYR A 320 -1.70 -9.01 2.84
CA TYR A 320 -2.64 -8.21 3.62
C TYR A 320 -4.01 -8.26 2.97
N PHE A 321 -4.92 -8.99 3.60
CA PHE A 321 -6.30 -9.05 3.16
C PHE A 321 -7.25 -9.12 4.34
N GLY A 322 -8.52 -8.88 4.06
CA GLY A 322 -9.64 -9.15 4.95
C GLY A 322 -10.83 -9.63 4.12
N THR A 323 -11.78 -10.28 4.77
CA THR A 323 -12.99 -10.79 4.14
C THR A 323 -14.23 -10.20 4.79
N ILE A 324 -15.23 -9.87 3.98
CA ILE A 324 -16.55 -9.43 4.42
C ILE A 324 -17.64 -10.19 3.66
N THR A 325 -18.84 -10.25 4.24
CA THR A 325 -20.08 -10.48 3.52
C THR A 325 -20.66 -9.13 3.14
N TYR A 326 -21.03 -8.95 1.87
CA TYR A 326 -21.70 -7.76 1.37
C TYR A 326 -23.03 -8.14 0.73
N ASP A 327 -24.12 -7.64 1.31
CA ASP A 327 -25.48 -7.88 0.85
C ASP A 327 -25.88 -6.86 -0.22
N THR A 328 -25.97 -7.33 -1.47
CA THR A 328 -26.39 -6.57 -2.65
C THR A 328 -27.75 -7.02 -3.17
N THR A 329 -28.52 -7.77 -2.38
CA THR A 329 -29.86 -8.24 -2.79
C THR A 329 -30.80 -7.12 -3.24
N GLU A 330 -30.59 -5.91 -2.73
CA GLU A 330 -31.26 -4.67 -3.16
C GLU A 330 -30.26 -3.50 -3.16
N GLY A 331 -30.46 -2.51 -4.03
CA GLY A 331 -29.76 -1.21 -3.97
C GLY A 331 -28.49 -1.05 -4.82
N THR A 332 -28.14 -1.99 -5.69
CA THR A 332 -26.92 -1.87 -6.55
C THR A 332 -26.98 -0.64 -7.45
N GLU A 333 -28.17 -0.24 -7.89
CA GLU A 333 -28.41 1.01 -8.62
C GLU A 333 -27.99 2.26 -7.83
N ASP A 334 -28.11 2.26 -6.50
CA ASP A 334 -27.70 3.38 -5.65
C ASP A 334 -26.17 3.56 -5.66
N LEU A 335 -25.40 2.46 -5.76
CA LEU A 335 -23.94 2.52 -5.90
C LEU A 335 -23.54 3.15 -7.23
N ILE A 336 -24.21 2.76 -8.32
CA ILE A 336 -23.98 3.32 -9.66
C ILE A 336 -24.36 4.80 -9.68
N MET A 337 -25.49 5.16 -9.06
CA MET A 337 -25.95 6.55 -8.98
C MET A 337 -24.97 7.41 -8.17
N MET A 338 -24.48 6.91 -7.04
CA MET A 338 -23.48 7.59 -6.23
C MET A 338 -22.17 7.79 -6.99
N ALA A 339 -21.71 6.77 -7.74
CA ALA A 339 -20.53 6.88 -8.60
C ALA A 339 -20.70 8.01 -9.63
N LYS A 340 -21.81 8.02 -10.37
CA LYS A 340 -22.13 9.06 -11.36
C LYS A 340 -22.18 10.46 -10.74
N GLU A 341 -22.79 10.62 -9.57
CA GLU A 341 -22.85 11.92 -8.89
C GLU A 341 -21.45 12.41 -8.46
N ILE A 342 -20.56 11.50 -8.03
CA ILE A 342 -19.16 11.83 -7.71
C ILE A 342 -18.42 12.32 -8.97
N GLU A 343 -18.56 11.61 -10.09
CA GLU A 343 -17.98 11.97 -11.39
C GLU A 343 -18.49 13.33 -11.87
N GLU A 344 -19.81 13.53 -11.92
CA GLU A 344 -20.40 14.81 -12.31
C GLU A 344 -19.94 15.96 -11.42
N GLY A 345 -19.86 15.73 -10.10
CA GLY A 345 -19.35 16.69 -9.14
C GLY A 345 -17.88 17.05 -9.40
N ALA A 346 -17.05 16.09 -9.81
CA ALA A 346 -15.66 16.33 -10.19
C ALA A 346 -15.56 17.17 -11.47
N LEU A 347 -16.39 16.86 -12.49
CA LEU A 347 -16.44 17.61 -13.75
C LEU A 347 -16.97 19.04 -13.58
N LYS A 348 -17.92 19.26 -12.67
CA LYS A 348 -18.42 20.61 -12.30
C LYS A 348 -17.32 21.50 -11.72
N GLY A 349 -16.28 20.94 -11.11
CA GLY A 349 -15.12 21.70 -10.61
C GLY A 349 -14.08 22.07 -11.68
N LYS A 350 -13.99 21.30 -12.77
CA LYS A 350 -12.98 21.53 -13.83
C LYS A 350 -13.29 22.79 -14.62
N ARG A 351 -12.27 23.60 -14.97
CA ARG A 351 -12.46 24.78 -15.83
C ARG A 351 -12.06 24.43 -17.25
N ALA A 352 -12.75 25.04 -18.22
CA ALA A 352 -12.27 25.02 -19.59
C ALA A 352 -10.87 25.66 -19.67
N PRO A 353 -10.04 25.25 -20.65
CA PRO A 353 -8.75 25.89 -20.90
C PRO A 353 -8.88 27.41 -21.02
N THR A 354 -7.84 28.13 -20.61
CA THR A 354 -7.80 29.58 -20.72
C THR A 354 -7.08 29.98 -22.00
N ALA A 355 -7.70 30.86 -22.78
CA ALA A 355 -7.08 31.37 -23.99
C ALA A 355 -5.85 32.22 -23.65
N VAL A 356 -4.73 31.97 -24.32
CA VAL A 356 -3.59 32.90 -24.31
C VAL A 356 -3.82 34.08 -25.24
N LYS A 357 -4.75 33.92 -26.20
CA LYS A 357 -5.13 34.92 -27.20
C LYS A 357 -6.49 34.61 -27.80
N HIS A 358 -7.19 35.64 -28.24
CA HIS A 358 -8.40 35.53 -29.06
C HIS A 358 -8.12 36.00 -30.48
N ASN A 359 -8.38 35.14 -31.46
CA ASN A 359 -8.25 35.47 -32.88
C ASN A 359 -9.28 34.66 -33.68
N ALA A 360 -10.37 35.31 -34.07
CA ALA A 360 -11.51 34.65 -34.70
C ALA A 360 -11.15 33.97 -36.03
N ASP A 361 -10.29 34.58 -36.85
CA ASP A 361 -9.91 34.02 -38.16
C ASP A 361 -9.07 32.75 -37.98
N LEU A 362 -8.10 32.79 -37.06
CA LEU A 362 -7.27 31.63 -36.74
C LEU A 362 -8.07 30.53 -36.05
N GLU A 363 -8.97 30.88 -35.13
CA GLU A 363 -9.86 29.90 -34.47
C GLU A 363 -10.77 29.20 -35.49
N ALA A 364 -11.29 29.92 -36.49
CA ALA A 364 -12.09 29.35 -37.57
C ALA A 364 -11.25 28.46 -38.49
N GLU A 365 -10.05 28.88 -38.86
CA GLU A 365 -9.12 28.09 -39.67
C GLU A 365 -8.71 26.78 -38.93
N MET A 366 -8.45 26.88 -37.63
CA MET A 366 -8.19 25.72 -36.77
C MET A 366 -9.38 24.76 -36.77
N MET A 367 -10.60 25.28 -36.55
CA MET A 367 -11.82 24.46 -36.54
C MET A 367 -12.00 23.71 -37.87
N GLN A 368 -11.79 24.39 -38.99
CA GLN A 368 -11.88 23.78 -40.31
C GLN A 368 -10.87 22.63 -40.47
N GLN A 369 -9.62 22.82 -40.05
CA GLN A 369 -8.61 21.76 -40.09
C GLN A 369 -8.97 20.57 -39.19
N ILE A 370 -9.58 20.82 -38.03
CA ILE A 370 -10.04 19.76 -37.11
C ILE A 370 -11.19 18.98 -37.74
N GLU A 371 -12.18 19.65 -38.33
CA GLU A 371 -13.32 19.00 -39.00
C GLU A 371 -12.86 18.16 -40.18
N LEU A 372 -11.96 18.69 -41.02
CA LEU A 372 -11.33 17.94 -42.12
C LEU A 372 -10.65 16.68 -41.58
N TRP A 373 -9.87 16.82 -40.51
CA TRP A 373 -9.13 15.72 -39.94
C TRP A 373 -10.07 14.68 -39.28
N ALA A 374 -11.09 15.10 -38.55
CA ALA A 374 -12.09 14.22 -37.94
C ALA A 374 -12.83 13.38 -39.00
N ASN A 375 -13.18 13.98 -40.13
CA ASN A 375 -13.76 13.28 -41.27
C ASN A 375 -12.81 12.23 -41.85
N THR A 376 -11.51 12.52 -41.96
CA THR A 376 -10.52 11.54 -42.45
C THR A 376 -10.25 10.40 -41.47
N LYS A 377 -10.56 10.59 -40.19
CA LYS A 377 -10.28 9.64 -39.11
C LYS A 377 -11.48 8.86 -38.64
N ASP A 378 -12.61 9.06 -39.31
CA ASP A 378 -13.89 8.46 -38.96
C ASP A 378 -14.16 8.60 -37.47
N TRP A 379 -14.34 9.85 -37.02
CA TRP A 379 -14.80 10.17 -35.67
C TRP A 379 -16.32 10.41 -35.70
N PRO A 380 -17.15 9.35 -35.90
CA PRO A 380 -18.58 9.51 -35.98
C PRO A 380 -19.11 10.00 -34.63
N GLY A 381 -20.02 10.98 -34.67
CA GLY A 381 -20.72 11.46 -33.47
C GLY A 381 -19.97 12.52 -32.66
N VAL A 382 -18.72 12.86 -32.98
CA VAL A 382 -18.01 13.96 -32.30
C VAL A 382 -18.46 15.30 -32.87
N LYS A 383 -19.04 16.14 -32.02
CA LYS A 383 -19.38 17.54 -32.33
C LYS A 383 -18.35 18.46 -31.70
N PHE A 384 -17.63 19.21 -32.52
CA PHE A 384 -16.75 20.29 -32.08
C PHE A 384 -17.54 21.59 -31.92
N HIS A 385 -17.26 22.34 -30.85
CA HIS A 385 -18.00 23.56 -30.50
C HIS A 385 -17.14 24.80 -30.59
N LYS A 386 -15.91 24.75 -30.09
CA LYS A 386 -15.05 25.94 -29.96
C LYS A 386 -13.57 25.57 -29.91
N VAL A 387 -12.73 26.39 -30.54
CA VAL A 387 -11.27 26.36 -30.36
C VAL A 387 -10.85 27.43 -29.35
N ILE A 388 -9.92 27.09 -28.47
CA ILE A 388 -9.30 27.98 -27.50
C ILE A 388 -7.80 27.95 -27.75
N ILE A 389 -7.21 29.06 -28.22
CA ILE A 389 -5.76 29.13 -28.45
C ILE A 389 -5.05 29.07 -27.10
N THR A 390 -4.24 28.03 -26.87
CA THR A 390 -3.53 27.77 -25.61
C THR A 390 -2.01 27.99 -25.71
N LEU A 391 -1.49 28.10 -26.93
CA LEU A 391 -0.11 28.52 -27.21
C LEU A 391 -0.11 29.42 -28.44
N ASP A 392 0.37 30.67 -28.34
CA ASP A 392 0.54 31.55 -29.51
C ASP A 392 1.77 31.11 -30.32
N TRP A 393 1.91 31.68 -31.52
CA TRP A 393 2.93 31.32 -32.50
C TRP A 393 4.35 31.17 -31.92
N GLN A 394 4.93 29.98 -32.13
CA GLN A 394 6.31 29.65 -31.79
C GLN A 394 7.05 29.10 -33.00
N ILE A 395 8.30 29.53 -33.18
CA ILE A 395 9.16 29.01 -34.23
C ILE A 395 9.60 27.59 -33.85
N LEU A 396 9.20 26.61 -34.65
CA LEU A 396 9.74 25.25 -34.55
C LEU A 396 11.07 25.14 -35.27
N ARG A 397 11.97 24.36 -34.66
CA ARG A 397 13.28 24.03 -35.21
C ARG A 397 13.51 22.53 -35.15
N ASP A 398 14.29 22.02 -36.10
CA ASP A 398 14.79 20.64 -36.03
C ASP A 398 15.96 20.52 -35.03
N ASP A 399 16.46 19.30 -34.83
CA ASP A 399 17.58 18.99 -33.93
C ASP A 399 18.90 19.69 -34.32
N TYR A 400 18.98 20.23 -35.55
CA TYR A 400 20.11 20.97 -36.08
C TYR A 400 19.92 22.50 -36.01
N GLY A 401 18.78 22.96 -35.49
CA GLY A 401 18.45 24.37 -35.32
C GLY A 401 17.82 25.05 -36.54
N ASN A 402 17.56 24.32 -37.63
CA ASN A 402 16.90 24.85 -38.82
C ASN A 402 15.43 25.13 -38.54
N ILE A 403 14.89 26.25 -39.04
CA ILE A 403 13.46 26.58 -38.89
C ILE A 403 12.64 25.62 -39.75
N THR A 404 11.68 24.93 -39.14
CA THR A 404 10.78 23.99 -39.82
C THR A 404 9.38 24.56 -40.02
N GLY A 405 8.98 25.53 -39.20
CA GLY A 405 7.72 26.24 -39.36
C GLY A 405 7.36 27.10 -38.15
N ASN A 406 6.15 27.65 -38.19
CA ASN A 406 5.56 28.39 -37.09
C ASN A 406 4.39 27.58 -36.52
N TYR A 407 4.36 27.40 -35.20
CA TYR A 407 3.50 26.46 -34.51
C TYR A 407 2.59 27.15 -33.51
N VAL A 408 1.36 26.68 -33.41
CA VAL A 408 0.33 27.21 -32.51
C VAL A 408 -0.48 26.04 -31.95
N GLU A 409 -0.95 26.15 -30.71
CA GLU A 409 -1.80 25.12 -30.10
C GLU A 409 -3.18 25.67 -29.77
N GLY A 410 -4.19 24.82 -29.96
CA GLY A 410 -5.55 25.08 -29.57
C GLY A 410 -6.16 23.89 -28.86
N ASP A 411 -6.84 24.14 -27.74
CA ASP A 411 -7.73 23.18 -27.13
C ASP A 411 -9.13 23.31 -27.73
N VAL A 412 -9.66 22.19 -28.20
CA VAL A 412 -10.92 22.14 -28.94
C VAL A 412 -11.97 21.51 -28.06
N LEU A 413 -12.98 22.29 -27.71
CA LEU A 413 -14.15 21.86 -26.96
C LEU A 413 -15.02 20.96 -27.85
N TYR A 414 -15.39 19.79 -27.34
CA TYR A 414 -16.20 18.82 -28.07
C TYR A 414 -17.24 18.13 -27.17
N SER A 415 -18.24 17.51 -27.80
CA SER A 415 -19.17 16.56 -27.19
C SER A 415 -19.37 15.35 -28.09
N ASP A 416 -19.55 14.18 -27.51
CA ASP A 416 -19.88 12.92 -28.18
C ASP A 416 -20.86 12.10 -27.31
N ASP A 417 -21.11 10.84 -27.68
CA ASP A 417 -21.98 9.93 -26.95
C ASP A 417 -21.39 9.48 -25.59
N GLU A 418 -20.07 9.60 -25.41
CA GLU A 418 -19.37 9.26 -24.16
C GLU A 418 -19.31 10.45 -23.18
N GLY A 419 -19.51 11.67 -23.66
CA GLY A 419 -19.63 12.87 -22.84
C GLY A 419 -19.01 14.10 -23.49
N CYS A 420 -18.37 14.93 -22.67
CA CYS A 420 -17.92 16.25 -23.07
C CYS A 420 -16.49 16.53 -22.59
N GLY A 421 -15.76 17.35 -23.33
CA GLY A 421 -14.38 17.63 -22.99
C GLY A 421 -13.69 18.60 -23.93
N TYR A 422 -12.37 18.63 -23.83
CA TYR A 422 -11.50 19.28 -24.78
C TYR A 422 -10.38 18.35 -25.20
N ARG A 423 -9.84 18.59 -26.40
CA ARG A 423 -8.66 17.90 -26.89
C ARG A 423 -7.70 18.90 -27.47
N ASN A 424 -6.42 18.76 -27.13
CA ASN A 424 -5.37 19.64 -27.61
C ASN A 424 -4.97 19.25 -29.05
N PHE A 425 -4.81 20.25 -29.91
CA PHE A 425 -4.30 20.11 -31.26
C PHE A 425 -3.20 21.14 -31.51
N GLY A 426 -2.12 20.70 -32.12
CA GLY A 426 -1.08 21.58 -32.63
C GLY A 426 -1.20 21.77 -34.13
N PHE A 427 -1.00 23.01 -34.58
CA PHE A 427 -1.08 23.41 -35.98
C PHE A 427 0.22 24.05 -36.41
N LEU A 428 0.58 23.85 -37.68
CA LEU A 428 1.86 24.28 -38.24
C LEU A 428 1.62 25.08 -39.52
N LYS A 429 2.30 26.22 -39.65
CA LYS A 429 2.61 26.88 -40.92
C LYS A 429 4.02 26.47 -41.35
N PRO A 430 4.19 25.57 -42.35
CA PRO A 430 5.51 25.16 -42.82
C PRO A 430 6.37 26.36 -43.23
N TYR A 431 7.67 26.27 -42.97
CA TYR A 431 8.62 27.29 -43.42
C TYR A 431 8.92 27.12 -44.91
N LEU A 432 8.79 28.20 -45.68
CA LEU A 432 9.01 28.21 -47.13
C LEU A 432 10.40 28.76 -47.53
N GLY A 433 11.17 29.24 -46.55
CA GLY A 433 12.45 29.93 -46.80
C GLY A 433 12.32 31.45 -46.72
N ASN A 434 13.45 32.16 -46.63
CA ASN A 434 13.52 33.63 -46.64
C ASN A 434 12.59 34.36 -45.64
N GLY A 435 12.33 33.76 -44.47
CA GLY A 435 11.42 34.34 -43.47
C GLY A 435 9.92 34.19 -43.81
N GLN A 436 9.58 33.43 -44.85
CA GLN A 436 8.21 33.18 -45.29
C GLN A 436 7.68 31.85 -44.75
N TYR A 437 6.38 31.81 -44.49
CA TYR A 437 5.64 30.64 -44.04
C TYR A 437 4.45 30.41 -44.95
N ASP A 438 3.95 29.19 -44.98
CA ASP A 438 2.69 28.87 -45.66
C ASP A 438 1.56 29.77 -45.15
N GLU A 439 0.65 30.14 -46.05
CA GLU A 439 -0.50 30.96 -45.70
C GLU A 439 -1.47 30.18 -44.82
N ASN A 440 -1.63 28.88 -45.10
CA ASN A 440 -2.58 28.01 -44.39
C ASN A 440 -1.88 27.21 -43.29
N ILE A 441 -2.60 27.00 -42.20
CA ILE A 441 -2.21 26.05 -41.17
C ILE A 441 -2.59 24.63 -41.60
N ARG A 442 -1.81 23.66 -41.16
CA ARG A 442 -2.18 22.24 -41.20
C ARG A 442 -2.12 21.64 -39.80
N GLN A 443 -3.00 20.67 -39.54
CA GLN A 443 -2.91 19.87 -38.32
C GLN A 443 -1.54 19.17 -38.27
N HIS A 444 -0.85 19.27 -37.14
CA HIS A 444 0.50 18.75 -36.93
C HIS A 444 0.56 17.70 -35.82
N THR A 445 0.00 18.01 -34.66
CA THR A 445 0.01 17.13 -33.47
C THR A 445 -1.36 17.02 -32.85
N ILE A 446 -1.56 15.95 -32.09
CA ILE A 446 -2.74 15.72 -31.27
C ILE A 446 -2.25 15.41 -29.88
N GLY A 447 -2.65 16.25 -28.95
CA GLY A 447 -2.23 16.17 -27.56
C GLY A 447 -3.26 15.47 -26.68
N HIS A 448 -3.22 15.88 -25.42
CA HIS A 448 -4.03 15.34 -24.36
C HIS A 448 -5.54 15.61 -24.55
N ARG A 449 -6.35 14.73 -23.96
CA ARG A 449 -7.82 14.87 -23.81
C ARG A 449 -8.10 15.24 -22.35
N GLY A 450 -9.04 16.14 -22.12
CA GLY A 450 -9.52 16.50 -20.79
C GLY A 450 -11.04 16.52 -20.75
N GLU A 451 -11.64 15.80 -19.80
CA GLU A 451 -13.09 15.79 -19.61
C GLU A 451 -13.59 17.08 -18.97
N LEU A 452 -14.78 17.52 -19.38
CA LEU A 452 -15.51 18.66 -18.85
C LEU A 452 -16.98 18.32 -18.70
N SER A 453 -17.68 19.04 -17.84
CA SER A 453 -19.14 18.96 -17.82
C SER A 453 -19.71 19.57 -19.11
N CYS A 454 -20.80 18.97 -19.62
CA CYS A 454 -21.41 19.37 -20.89
C CYS A 454 -22.02 20.77 -20.89
N ASP A 455 -22.15 21.40 -19.73
CA ASP A 455 -22.52 22.82 -19.61
C ASP A 455 -21.37 23.77 -20.00
N LYS A 456 -20.12 23.30 -20.03
CA LYS A 456 -18.91 24.11 -20.30
C LYS A 456 -18.38 24.04 -21.72
N VAL A 457 -18.92 23.15 -22.54
CA VAL A 457 -18.56 22.97 -23.96
C VAL A 457 -19.52 23.68 -24.91
N LYS A 458 -20.65 24.20 -24.40
CA LYS A 458 -21.67 24.89 -25.20
C LYS A 458 -21.25 26.29 -25.63
#